data_AF-A0ABD2JN52-F1
#
_entry.id   AF-A0ABD2JN52-F1
#
_cell.length_a   1.000
_cell.length_b   1.000
_cell.length_c   1.000
_cell.angle_alpha   90.00
_cell.angle_beta   90.00
_cell.angle_gamma   90.00
#
_symmetry.space_group_name_H-M   'P 1'
#
loop_
_entity.id
_entity.type
_entity.pdbx_description
1 polymer ?
#
loop_
_entity_poly.entity_id
_entity_poly.type
_entity_poly.pdbx_seq_one_letter_code
_entity_poly.pdbx_strand_id
1 'polypeptide(L)'
;MSDHNTQEEMPKLKKRCFLCNDVLFDVFTLVSNKAILGTRLALVNGQFDAIVDKLLLRKSREWSLGILELRCAEQQQGEGKVPQIYKEFVWDLKNQMPPCRKYPQILKEVPIATVSVHQSVTGFQGLTIRYLDKTLVKFIEKFSPFFKNSKILLFMQILSDQAECWQIVAKRIWPLLMNNIDRIICLSKDAFVGLRKFVSPTVLRDCANLHRITSTEFFPKMLPDDRFGSSPAQALSAWLHAPPSSDGRPKVFCYASSKKVTKHIEAIKELFYVATTPATYIIGLEYNNYNGDTFMVDNKRTNERLTLRHYMSEGWCVLTRGPLDWEEKRWAPWEFASVDFCSVSSSYVKIRLSDYNASGLSAEEDDEN
;
A
#
# COMPACT_ATOMS: atom_id res chain seq x y z
N MET A 1 35.34 69.53 -33.27
CA MET A 1 33.93 69.51 -33.69
C MET A 1 33.60 68.05 -33.92
N SER A 2 33.15 67.35 -32.88
CA SER A 2 31.72 67.23 -32.52
C SER A 2 31.11 66.04 -33.28
N ASP A 3 30.41 65.08 -32.70
CA ASP A 3 29.97 64.86 -31.33
C ASP A 3 29.72 63.36 -31.11
N HIS A 4 29.78 62.99 -29.83
CA HIS A 4 29.37 61.74 -29.23
C HIS A 4 27.97 61.25 -29.65
N ASN A 5 27.81 59.92 -29.79
CA ASN A 5 26.77 59.24 -29.02
C ASN A 5 27.14 57.77 -28.78
N THR A 6 28.09 57.55 -27.88
CA THR A 6 28.29 56.26 -27.21
C THR A 6 27.37 56.27 -26.01
N GLN A 7 26.15 55.73 -26.15
CA GLN A 7 25.25 55.59 -25.02
C GLN A 7 25.66 54.38 -24.19
N GLU A 8 26.36 54.73 -23.12
CA GLU A 8 26.64 53.96 -21.93
C GLU A 8 25.39 53.27 -21.36
N GLU A 9 25.68 52.14 -20.75
CA GLU A 9 24.83 51.31 -19.93
C GLU A 9 24.06 52.09 -18.85
N MET A 10 22.83 51.65 -18.54
CA MET A 10 22.23 51.40 -17.21
C MET A 10 20.68 51.35 -17.33
N PRO A 11 19.89 50.66 -16.46
CA PRO A 11 20.27 49.80 -15.35
C PRO A 11 19.58 48.41 -15.34
N LYS A 12 20.36 47.38 -14.98
CA LYS A 12 19.85 46.14 -14.38
C LYS A 12 19.08 46.49 -13.10
N LEU A 13 17.75 46.48 -13.16
CA LEU A 13 16.90 46.60 -11.97
C LEU A 13 15.67 45.69 -12.02
N LYS A 14 15.89 44.41 -12.33
CA LYS A 14 15.23 43.34 -11.56
C LYS A 14 16.06 43.13 -10.28
N LYS A 15 15.87 44.02 -9.30
CA LYS A 15 16.33 43.77 -7.91
C LYS A 15 15.62 42.53 -7.39
N ARG A 16 16.17 41.35 -7.69
CA ARG A 16 16.04 40.20 -6.79
C ARG A 16 16.80 40.62 -5.53
N CYS A 17 16.07 40.84 -4.44
CA CYS A 17 16.67 41.12 -3.14
C CYS A 17 17.66 39.99 -2.83
N PHE A 18 18.95 40.31 -2.80
CA PHE A 18 19.95 39.43 -2.19
C PHE A 18 19.86 39.66 -0.68
N LEU A 19 19.02 38.85 -0.04
CA LEU A 19 19.05 38.68 1.41
C LEU A 19 20.31 37.89 1.77
N CYS A 20 21.13 38.41 2.68
CA CYS A 20 22.21 37.61 3.26
C CYS A 20 21.64 36.65 4.34
N ASN A 21 22.37 35.58 4.65
CA ASN A 21 21.91 34.54 5.57
C ASN A 21 21.61 35.09 6.98
N ASP A 22 22.38 36.07 7.47
CA ASP A 22 22.27 36.58 8.83
C ASP A 22 20.96 37.38 9.05
N VAL A 23 20.52 38.15 8.05
CA VAL A 23 19.23 38.87 8.08
C VAL A 23 18.03 37.90 8.02
N LEU A 24 18.19 36.74 7.36
CA LEU A 24 17.20 35.66 7.38
C LEU A 24 17.11 34.98 8.75
N PHE A 25 18.22 34.88 9.49
CA PHE A 25 18.25 34.29 10.83
C PHE A 25 17.49 35.13 11.86
N ASP A 26 17.62 36.46 11.84
CA ASP A 26 16.99 37.34 12.84
C ASP A 26 15.45 37.42 12.72
N VAL A 27 14.92 37.24 11.50
CA VAL A 27 13.47 37.13 11.26
C VAL A 27 12.92 35.85 11.90
N PHE A 28 13.65 34.73 11.91
CA PHE A 28 13.19 33.48 12.52
C PHE A 28 13.23 33.46 14.05
N THR A 29 14.04 34.33 14.67
CA THR A 29 14.05 34.50 16.13
C THR A 29 12.88 35.32 16.67
N LEU A 30 12.27 36.18 15.84
CA LEU A 30 11.13 37.06 16.20
C LEU A 30 9.76 36.39 16.02
N VAL A 31 9.70 35.22 15.37
CA VAL A 31 8.45 34.49 15.11
C VAL A 31 8.27 33.38 16.15
N SER A 32 7.24 33.46 16.98
CA SER A 32 7.00 32.57 18.12
C SER A 32 6.69 31.09 17.78
N ASN A 33 6.56 30.69 16.50
CA ASN A 33 6.15 29.33 16.12
C ASN A 33 7.14 28.58 15.22
N LYS A 34 7.46 27.42 15.76
CA LYS A 34 8.64 26.62 15.62
C LYS A 34 8.33 25.39 14.68
N ALA A 35 7.06 25.16 14.38
CA ALA A 35 6.57 23.95 13.77
C ALA A 35 6.32 23.92 12.28
N ILE A 36 6.58 25.03 11.62
CA ILE A 36 6.03 25.25 10.28
C ILE A 36 7.13 25.52 9.23
N LEU A 37 8.32 25.88 9.69
CA LEU A 37 9.49 26.22 8.92
C LEU A 37 10.40 25.06 8.55
N GLY A 38 9.92 23.84 8.53
CA GLY A 38 10.74 22.61 8.51
C GLY A 38 10.14 21.32 7.99
N THR A 39 8.97 21.39 7.40
CA THR A 39 8.35 20.28 6.71
C THR A 39 8.20 20.68 5.24
N ARG A 40 8.64 21.92 4.92
CA ARG A 40 8.27 22.70 3.76
C ARG A 40 9.43 23.08 2.88
N LEU A 41 10.61 23.16 3.47
CA LEU A 41 11.82 22.94 2.77
C LEU A 41 12.37 21.57 3.21
N ALA A 42 11.62 20.47 3.20
CA ALA A 42 12.06 19.15 3.73
C ALA A 42 12.17 18.03 2.75
N LEU A 43 11.15 18.09 1.92
CA LEU A 43 10.90 17.22 0.84
C LEU A 43 10.66 18.15 -0.36
N VAL A 44 11.44 19.24 -0.50
CA VAL A 44 11.16 20.32 -1.47
C VAL A 44 12.46 21.02 -2.00
N ASN A 45 13.67 20.66 -1.56
CA ASN A 45 14.68 21.54 -0.89
C ASN A 45 14.22 21.68 0.53
N GLY A 46 14.89 21.18 1.57
CA GLY A 46 16.12 21.58 2.30
C GLY A 46 16.03 22.51 3.57
N GLN A 47 15.81 23.82 3.43
CA GLN A 47 16.08 24.85 4.49
C GLN A 47 14.95 25.27 5.49
N PHE A 48 13.76 25.71 5.07
CA PHE A 48 12.41 25.49 5.68
C PHE A 48 12.18 23.97 6.00
N ASP A 49 13.18 23.09 6.13
CA ASP A 49 13.19 21.79 6.85
C ASP A 49 13.96 21.90 8.14
N ALA A 50 15.23 22.25 7.93
CA ALA A 50 16.14 22.62 8.97
C ALA A 50 15.59 23.68 9.95
N ILE A 51 14.56 24.45 9.59
CA ILE A 51 13.94 25.44 10.46
C ILE A 51 12.61 25.01 11.13
N VAL A 52 11.78 24.01 10.74
CA VAL A 52 10.69 23.35 11.58
C VAL A 52 11.50 22.58 12.54
N ASP A 53 12.51 21.86 12.06
CA ASP A 53 13.22 20.96 12.91
C ASP A 53 13.94 21.71 14.04
N LYS A 54 14.57 22.86 13.76
CA LYS A 54 15.12 23.73 14.83
C LYS A 54 14.06 24.36 15.75
N LEU A 55 12.80 24.36 15.34
CA LEU A 55 11.78 25.22 15.88
C LEU A 55 10.81 24.18 16.64
N LEU A 56 10.14 23.16 16.06
CA LEU A 56 9.30 22.09 16.71
C LEU A 56 10.03 21.11 17.61
N LEU A 57 11.26 20.68 17.25
CA LEU A 57 11.99 19.70 18.07
C LEU A 57 12.43 20.30 19.42
N ARG A 58 12.22 21.60 19.67
CA ARG A 58 12.47 22.14 21.00
C ARG A 58 11.51 21.57 22.07
N LYS A 59 10.47 20.79 21.70
CA LYS A 59 9.72 19.92 22.64
C LYS A 59 9.56 18.43 22.27
N SER A 60 9.49 17.99 21.00
CA SER A 60 9.15 16.55 20.72
C SER A 60 10.04 15.75 19.76
N ARG A 61 11.17 16.29 19.29
CA ARG A 61 12.28 15.56 18.62
C ARG A 61 12.03 14.60 17.42
N GLU A 62 10.81 14.43 16.91
CA GLU A 62 10.45 13.37 15.94
C GLU A 62 9.46 13.84 14.86
N TRP A 63 9.58 13.34 13.61
CA TRP A 63 8.64 13.67 12.52
C TRP A 63 8.52 12.63 11.38
N SER A 64 7.32 12.46 10.82
CA SER A 64 6.96 11.59 9.67
C SER A 64 6.77 12.29 8.31
N LEU A 65 7.30 11.72 7.21
CA LEU A 65 7.30 12.30 5.85
C LEU A 65 5.93 12.38 5.17
N GLY A 66 4.87 11.82 5.75
CA GLY A 66 3.52 11.83 5.17
C GLY A 66 3.36 10.83 4.02
N ILE A 67 2.69 11.21 2.93
CA ILE A 67 2.48 10.33 1.76
C ILE A 67 3.48 10.68 0.66
N LEU A 68 4.22 9.68 0.22
CA LEU A 68 5.23 9.77 -0.83
C LEU A 68 4.74 9.04 -2.07
N GLU A 69 5.08 9.57 -3.24
CA GLU A 69 4.82 8.94 -4.53
C GLU A 69 6.07 8.99 -5.40
N LEU A 70 6.44 7.84 -5.96
CA LEU A 70 7.62 7.68 -6.80
C LEU A 70 7.15 7.37 -8.23
N ARG A 71 7.53 8.20 -9.20
CA ARG A 71 7.15 8.06 -10.63
C ARG A 71 8.37 8.28 -11.52
N CYS A 72 8.25 7.96 -12.81
CA CYS A 72 9.20 8.40 -13.83
C CYS A 72 8.75 9.75 -14.41
N ALA A 73 9.69 10.64 -14.71
CA ALA A 73 9.42 11.83 -15.52
C ALA A 73 8.98 11.41 -16.94
N GLU A 74 7.90 11.99 -17.46
CA GLU A 74 7.62 11.96 -18.91
C GLU A 74 8.56 12.94 -19.61
N GLN A 75 9.23 12.49 -20.66
CA GLN A 75 10.30 13.26 -21.31
C GLN A 75 9.81 14.09 -22.49
N GLN A 76 10.52 15.21 -22.72
CA GLN A 76 10.68 15.77 -24.06
C GLN A 76 11.83 15.02 -24.76
N GLN A 77 11.68 14.71 -26.05
CA GLN A 77 12.53 13.80 -26.83
C GLN A 77 14.05 13.94 -26.56
N GLY A 78 14.73 12.82 -26.22
CA GLY A 78 16.18 12.66 -26.45
C GLY A 78 17.08 12.29 -25.27
N GLU A 79 16.63 12.30 -24.02
CA GLU A 79 17.43 11.84 -22.86
C GLU A 79 16.84 10.55 -22.27
N GLY A 80 17.50 9.85 -21.35
CA GLY A 80 16.99 8.62 -20.72
C GLY A 80 16.04 8.87 -19.53
N LYS A 81 15.10 7.94 -19.27
CA LYS A 81 14.09 8.01 -18.19
C LYS A 81 14.69 8.36 -16.82
N VAL A 82 14.26 9.47 -16.20
CA VAL A 82 14.72 9.90 -14.87
C VAL A 82 13.66 9.66 -13.80
N PRO A 83 13.98 8.94 -12.70
CA PRO A 83 13.06 8.74 -11.59
C PRO A 83 12.86 10.02 -10.75
N GLN A 84 11.63 10.28 -10.33
CA GLN A 84 11.22 11.48 -9.57
C GLN A 84 10.39 11.12 -8.33
N ILE A 85 10.54 11.91 -7.27
CA ILE A 85 9.69 11.84 -6.07
C ILE A 85 8.67 12.97 -6.14
N TYR A 86 7.42 12.61 -5.95
CA TYR A 86 6.35 13.53 -5.70
C TYR A 86 5.90 13.38 -4.26
N LYS A 87 5.82 14.49 -3.54
CA LYS A 87 5.12 14.52 -2.26
C LYS A 87 3.67 14.91 -2.52
N GLU A 88 2.74 14.05 -2.11
CA GLU A 88 1.32 14.33 -2.22
C GLU A 88 0.88 15.16 -1.00
N PHE A 89 0.40 16.37 -1.23
CA PHE A 89 0.07 17.31 -0.15
C PHE A 89 -1.40 17.25 0.31
N VAL A 90 -2.25 16.41 -0.28
CA VAL A 90 -3.68 16.41 0.04
C VAL A 90 -4.26 14.99 0.02
N TRP A 91 -4.58 14.47 1.21
CA TRP A 91 -5.62 13.45 1.42
C TRP A 91 -6.52 13.97 2.54
N ASP A 92 -7.82 14.15 2.26
CA ASP A 92 -8.81 14.19 3.35
C ASP A 92 -9.03 12.74 3.81
N LEU A 93 -8.49 12.40 4.97
CA LEU A 93 -8.58 11.09 5.61
C LEU A 93 -10.04 10.67 5.91
N LYS A 94 -11.02 11.58 5.80
CA LYS A 94 -12.42 11.27 6.09
C LYS A 94 -13.11 10.43 5.01
N ASN A 95 -12.70 10.51 3.76
CA ASN A 95 -13.51 9.95 2.65
C ASN A 95 -13.05 8.59 2.11
N GLN A 96 -11.95 8.01 2.62
CA GLN A 96 -11.50 6.59 2.53
C GLN A 96 -11.75 5.78 1.23
N MET A 97 -12.06 6.40 0.09
CA MET A 97 -12.17 5.78 -1.22
C MET A 97 -10.89 6.01 -2.04
N PRO A 98 -10.55 5.10 -2.98
CA PRO A 98 -9.52 5.39 -3.96
C PRO A 98 -9.94 6.60 -4.81
N PRO A 99 -9.04 7.54 -5.13
CA PRO A 99 -9.38 8.67 -5.97
C PRO A 99 -9.72 8.17 -7.38
N CYS A 100 -11.00 8.23 -7.75
CA CYS A 100 -11.38 8.41 -9.14
C CYS A 100 -10.66 9.68 -9.65
N ARG A 101 -10.14 9.62 -10.88
CA ARG A 101 -9.23 10.58 -11.58
C ARG A 101 -9.65 12.07 -11.63
N LYS A 102 -10.61 12.54 -10.83
CA LYS A 102 -11.27 13.84 -10.98
C LYS A 102 -10.82 14.96 -10.02
N TYR A 103 -9.89 14.72 -9.08
CA TYR A 103 -9.36 15.80 -8.22
C TYR A 103 -7.94 16.21 -8.65
N PRO A 104 -7.64 17.52 -8.72
CA PRO A 104 -6.30 18.00 -9.01
C PRO A 104 -5.37 17.68 -7.84
N GLN A 105 -4.49 16.69 -8.02
CA GLN A 105 -3.42 16.36 -7.09
C GLN A 105 -2.38 17.48 -7.12
N ILE A 106 -2.19 18.21 -6.02
CA ILE A 106 -1.02 19.10 -5.89
C ILE A 106 0.18 18.21 -5.56
N LEU A 107 0.83 17.73 -6.61
CA LEU A 107 2.10 17.02 -6.54
C LEU A 107 3.21 18.06 -6.66
N LYS A 108 4.07 18.13 -5.64
CA LYS A 108 5.32 18.89 -5.78
C LYS A 108 6.43 17.93 -6.15
N GLU A 109 7.09 18.21 -7.25
CA GLU A 109 8.29 17.49 -7.66
C GLU A 109 9.42 17.80 -6.70
N VAL A 110 10.10 16.74 -6.28
CA VAL A 110 11.27 16.76 -5.43
C VAL A 110 12.32 15.90 -6.11
N PRO A 111 13.55 16.40 -6.30
CA PRO A 111 14.64 15.55 -6.75
C PRO A 111 14.76 14.35 -5.80
N ILE A 112 15.01 13.15 -6.34
CA ILE A 112 15.43 12.01 -5.50
C ILE A 112 16.76 12.44 -4.87
N ALA A 113 16.70 12.91 -3.63
CA ALA A 113 17.91 13.13 -2.88
C ALA A 113 18.59 11.77 -2.72
N THR A 114 19.77 11.61 -3.31
CA THR A 114 20.69 10.50 -3.06
C THR A 114 21.15 10.46 -1.59
N VAL A 115 20.75 11.45 -0.79
CA VAL A 115 21.10 11.64 0.62
C VAL A 115 20.38 10.62 1.53
N SER A 116 21.02 10.29 2.64
CA SER A 116 20.51 9.42 3.71
C SER A 116 19.31 10.05 4.42
N VAL A 117 18.32 9.23 4.79
CA VAL A 117 17.16 9.65 5.60
C VAL A 117 17.67 10.13 6.96
N HIS A 118 17.31 11.35 7.36
CA HIS A 118 17.75 11.94 8.63
C HIS A 118 17.17 11.18 9.83
N GLN A 119 17.92 11.05 10.93
CA GLN A 119 17.50 10.27 12.11
C GLN A 119 16.24 10.80 12.82
N SER A 120 15.90 12.07 12.61
CA SER A 120 14.64 12.68 13.11
C SER A 120 13.40 12.19 12.35
N VAL A 121 13.59 11.56 11.19
CA VAL A 121 12.49 11.00 10.41
C VAL A 121 12.08 9.68 11.05
N THR A 122 10.88 9.64 11.59
CA THR A 122 10.32 8.47 12.28
C THR A 122 9.47 7.58 11.38
N GLY A 123 9.18 8.00 10.14
CA GLY A 123 8.52 7.17 9.15
C GLY A 123 7.76 7.94 8.08
N PHE A 124 6.74 7.30 7.49
CA PHE A 124 5.80 7.89 6.54
C PHE A 124 4.43 7.21 6.68
N GLN A 125 3.37 7.86 6.21
CA GLN A 125 2.00 7.34 6.23
C GLN A 125 1.68 6.48 5.00
N GLY A 126 2.28 6.80 3.84
CA GLY A 126 2.08 6.02 2.62
C GLY A 126 3.19 6.19 1.61
N LEU A 127 3.36 5.18 0.77
CA LEU A 127 4.33 5.10 -0.31
C LEU A 127 3.65 4.53 -1.56
N THR A 128 3.54 5.33 -2.61
CA THR A 128 3.10 4.89 -3.92
C THR A 128 4.30 4.76 -4.84
N ILE A 129 4.43 3.64 -5.53
CA ILE A 129 5.50 3.35 -6.49
C ILE A 129 4.82 3.06 -7.83
N ARG A 130 5.07 3.92 -8.81
CA ARG A 130 4.54 3.80 -10.19
C ARG A 130 5.59 3.42 -11.21
N TYR A 131 6.84 3.29 -10.76
CA TYR A 131 8.00 3.01 -11.58
C TYR A 131 9.03 2.29 -10.70
N LEU A 132 9.70 1.27 -11.24
CA LEU A 132 10.72 0.51 -10.53
C LEU A 132 12.00 0.50 -11.35
N ASP A 133 13.05 1.13 -10.83
CA ASP A 133 14.40 1.01 -11.35
C ASP A 133 15.41 0.77 -10.21
N LYS A 134 16.68 0.59 -10.58
CA LYS A 134 17.76 0.35 -9.62
C LYS A 134 17.93 1.50 -8.62
N THR A 135 17.68 2.74 -9.04
CA THR A 135 17.84 3.94 -8.19
C THR A 135 16.75 4.02 -7.13
N LEU A 136 15.52 3.75 -7.52
CA LEU A 136 14.33 3.77 -6.70
C LEU A 136 14.32 2.59 -5.71
N VAL A 137 14.80 1.42 -6.13
CA VAL A 137 15.02 0.29 -5.22
C VAL A 137 16.00 0.66 -4.10
N LYS A 138 17.15 1.27 -4.44
CA LYS A 138 18.11 1.75 -3.44
C LYS A 138 17.50 2.80 -2.52
N PHE A 139 16.62 3.66 -3.04
CA PHE A 139 15.88 4.61 -2.23
C PHE A 139 14.95 3.90 -1.23
N ILE A 140 14.14 2.94 -1.67
CA ILE A 140 13.22 2.17 -0.79
C ILE A 140 13.99 1.39 0.28
N GLU A 141 15.14 0.81 -0.05
CA GLU A 141 15.97 0.07 0.90
C GLU A 141 16.42 0.92 2.09
N LYS A 142 16.65 2.22 1.89
CA LYS A 142 16.96 3.17 2.98
C LYS A 142 15.80 3.32 3.98
N PHE A 143 14.56 3.07 3.55
CA PHE A 143 13.38 3.11 4.39
C PHE A 143 13.04 1.75 5.02
N SER A 144 13.85 0.71 4.76
CA SER A 144 13.61 -0.62 5.31
C SER A 144 13.40 -0.68 6.83
N PRO A 145 14.07 0.14 7.68
CA PRO A 145 13.82 0.12 9.12
C PRO A 145 12.38 0.53 9.48
N PHE A 146 11.75 1.42 8.71
CA PHE A 146 10.38 1.86 8.98
C PHE A 146 9.35 0.77 8.69
N PHE A 147 9.62 -0.12 7.74
CA PHE A 147 8.76 -1.27 7.47
C PHE A 147 8.78 -2.28 8.62
N LYS A 148 9.93 -2.45 9.30
CA LYS A 148 10.11 -3.45 10.35
C LYS A 148 9.19 -3.26 11.57
N ASN A 149 8.80 -2.01 11.85
CA ASN A 149 8.00 -1.66 13.02
C ASN A 149 6.56 -1.20 12.67
N SER A 150 6.15 -1.37 11.42
CA SER A 150 4.86 -0.86 10.92
C SER A 150 3.98 -1.99 10.44
N LYS A 151 2.67 -1.87 10.65
CA LYS A 151 1.72 -2.73 9.93
C LYS A 151 1.54 -2.20 8.51
N ILE A 152 1.72 -3.06 7.52
CA ILE A 152 1.66 -2.68 6.12
C ILE A 152 0.30 -3.05 5.53
N LEU A 153 -0.31 -2.07 4.87
CA LEU A 153 -1.44 -2.26 3.97
C LEU A 153 -0.90 -2.20 2.54
N LEU A 154 -0.93 -3.33 1.85
CA LEU A 154 -0.39 -3.47 0.51
C LEU A 154 -1.51 -3.43 -0.54
N PHE A 155 -1.27 -2.68 -1.61
CA PHE A 155 -2.11 -2.62 -2.80
C PHE A 155 -1.20 -2.80 -4.02
N MET A 156 -1.53 -3.73 -4.92
CA MET A 156 -0.69 -4.05 -6.08
C MET A 156 -1.51 -4.04 -7.37
N GLN A 157 -0.97 -3.36 -8.36
CA GLN A 157 -1.48 -3.28 -9.73
C GLN A 157 -0.32 -3.48 -10.72
N ILE A 158 0.28 -4.67 -10.66
CA ILE A 158 1.31 -5.13 -11.60
C ILE A 158 0.70 -6.28 -12.38
N LEU A 159 0.77 -6.23 -13.70
CA LEU A 159 0.23 -7.28 -14.57
C LEU A 159 1.14 -8.52 -14.54
N SER A 160 0.57 -9.72 -14.74
CA SER A 160 1.32 -10.97 -14.60
C SER A 160 2.40 -11.19 -15.67
N ASP A 161 2.32 -10.47 -16.78
CA ASP A 161 3.24 -10.50 -17.92
C ASP A 161 4.41 -9.52 -17.79
N GLN A 162 4.37 -8.58 -16.83
CA GLN A 162 5.45 -7.63 -16.52
C GLN A 162 6.61 -8.30 -15.76
N ALA A 163 7.27 -9.27 -16.40
CA ALA A 163 8.25 -10.14 -15.76
C ALA A 163 9.42 -9.38 -15.09
N GLU A 164 9.92 -8.32 -15.71
CA GLU A 164 11.01 -7.50 -15.16
C GLU A 164 10.61 -6.81 -13.85
N CYS A 165 9.44 -6.17 -13.83
CA CYS A 165 8.88 -5.58 -12.62
C CYS A 165 8.73 -6.62 -11.51
N TRP A 166 8.20 -7.79 -11.84
CA TRP A 166 8.07 -8.86 -10.87
C TRP A 166 9.39 -9.37 -10.32
N GLN A 167 10.44 -9.45 -11.15
CA GLN A 167 11.77 -9.83 -10.67
C GLN A 167 12.33 -8.81 -9.67
N ILE A 168 12.14 -7.51 -9.92
CA ILE A 168 12.54 -6.46 -8.99
C ILE A 168 11.73 -6.55 -7.70
N VAL A 169 10.41 -6.68 -7.80
CA VAL A 169 9.53 -6.81 -6.63
C VAL A 169 9.94 -8.03 -5.81
N ALA A 170 10.03 -9.20 -6.42
CA ALA A 170 10.35 -10.45 -5.72
C ALA A 170 11.72 -10.41 -5.03
N LYS A 171 12.75 -9.88 -5.70
CA LYS A 171 14.13 -9.91 -5.18
C LYS A 171 14.44 -8.78 -4.21
N ARG A 172 13.85 -7.59 -4.40
CA ARG A 172 14.30 -6.37 -3.70
C ARG A 172 13.24 -5.72 -2.83
N ILE A 173 11.97 -5.77 -3.22
CA ILE A 173 10.90 -5.09 -2.48
C ILE A 173 10.21 -6.04 -1.51
N TRP A 174 9.77 -7.21 -2.00
CA TRP A 174 9.01 -8.18 -1.23
C TRP A 174 9.69 -8.60 0.09
N PRO A 175 11.01 -8.90 0.13
CA PRO A 175 11.68 -9.27 1.36
C PRO A 175 11.67 -8.16 2.43
N LEU A 176 11.56 -6.89 2.03
CA LEU A 176 11.48 -5.75 2.95
C LEU A 176 10.11 -5.64 3.62
N LEU A 177 9.06 -6.12 2.94
CA LEU A 177 7.67 -5.91 3.34
C LEU A 177 7.06 -7.15 3.99
N MET A 178 7.37 -8.35 3.49
CA MET A 178 6.57 -9.57 3.69
C MET A 178 6.22 -9.89 5.16
N ASN A 179 7.17 -9.69 6.07
CA ASN A 179 6.97 -9.99 7.49
C ASN A 179 5.98 -9.04 8.16
N ASN A 180 5.73 -7.88 7.57
CA ASN A 180 4.92 -6.81 8.15
C ASN A 180 3.64 -6.53 7.35
N ILE A 181 3.41 -7.25 6.25
CA ILE A 181 2.15 -7.19 5.50
C ILE A 181 1.04 -7.73 6.41
N ASP A 182 0.18 -6.82 6.84
CA ASP A 182 -0.98 -7.11 7.68
C ASP A 182 -2.24 -7.28 6.83
N ARG A 183 -2.35 -6.48 5.75
CA ARG A 183 -3.50 -6.46 4.84
C ARG A 183 -3.05 -6.37 3.38
N ILE A 184 -3.74 -7.09 2.49
CA ILE A 184 -3.68 -6.87 1.04
C ILE A 184 -5.05 -6.42 0.55
N ILE A 185 -5.11 -5.28 -0.13
CA ILE A 185 -6.37 -4.68 -0.60
C ILE A 185 -6.42 -4.71 -2.13
N CYS A 186 -7.60 -5.05 -2.66
CA CYS A 186 -7.88 -5.17 -4.09
C CYS A 186 -6.87 -6.07 -4.81
N LEU A 187 -6.62 -7.25 -4.25
CA LEU A 187 -5.76 -8.25 -4.87
C LEU A 187 -6.40 -8.73 -6.18
N SER A 188 -5.87 -8.26 -7.31
CA SER A 188 -6.28 -8.72 -8.64
C SER A 188 -5.76 -10.13 -8.91
N LYS A 189 -6.40 -10.82 -9.86
CA LYS A 189 -5.99 -12.15 -10.30
C LYS A 189 -4.56 -12.10 -10.86
N ASP A 190 -4.24 -11.09 -11.65
CA ASP A 190 -2.93 -10.95 -12.29
C ASP A 190 -1.83 -10.67 -11.26
N ALA A 191 -2.08 -9.77 -10.30
CA ALA A 191 -1.14 -9.52 -9.22
C ALA A 191 -0.89 -10.77 -8.38
N PHE A 192 -1.94 -11.55 -8.12
CA PHE A 192 -1.79 -12.79 -7.35
C PHE A 192 -1.05 -13.88 -8.14
N VAL A 193 -1.31 -14.03 -9.44
CA VAL A 193 -0.55 -14.95 -10.31
C VAL A 193 0.92 -14.56 -10.34
N GLY A 194 1.23 -13.26 -10.48
CA GLY A 194 2.59 -12.75 -10.45
C GLY A 194 3.31 -13.05 -9.13
N LEU A 195 2.70 -12.75 -7.99
CA LEU A 195 3.25 -13.11 -6.68
C LEU A 195 3.57 -14.61 -6.59
N ARG A 196 2.66 -15.47 -7.05
CA ARG A 196 2.86 -16.92 -6.96
C ARG A 196 3.94 -17.45 -7.89
N LYS A 197 4.09 -16.82 -9.06
CA LYS A 197 5.09 -17.20 -10.07
C LYS A 197 6.49 -16.72 -9.70
N PHE A 198 6.62 -15.49 -9.20
CA PHE A 198 7.91 -14.83 -9.05
C PHE A 198 8.42 -14.78 -7.61
N VAL A 199 7.54 -14.84 -6.61
CA VAL A 199 7.92 -14.85 -5.19
C VAL A 199 7.93 -16.27 -4.65
N SER A 200 6.75 -16.89 -4.56
CA SER A 200 6.57 -18.24 -4.01
C SER A 200 5.15 -18.74 -4.30
N PRO A 201 4.92 -20.01 -4.66
CA PRO A 201 3.58 -20.57 -4.79
C PRO A 201 2.72 -20.38 -3.53
N THR A 202 3.36 -20.40 -2.35
CA THR A 202 2.76 -20.30 -1.01
C THR A 202 2.78 -18.87 -0.45
N VAL A 203 3.09 -17.86 -1.26
CA VAL A 203 3.34 -16.45 -0.88
C VAL A 203 2.38 -15.85 0.17
N LEU A 204 1.08 -16.17 0.14
CA LEU A 204 0.14 -15.66 1.13
C LEU A 204 0.35 -16.30 2.52
N ARG A 205 0.72 -17.58 2.59
CA ARG A 205 1.03 -18.28 3.84
C ARG A 205 2.39 -17.88 4.39
N ASP A 206 3.31 -17.47 3.52
CA ASP A 206 4.65 -17.02 3.90
C ASP A 206 4.60 -15.64 4.60
N CYS A 207 3.51 -14.88 4.46
CA CYS A 207 3.29 -13.62 5.18
C CYS A 207 2.72 -13.88 6.59
N ALA A 208 3.59 -13.94 7.60
CA ALA A 208 3.22 -14.29 8.98
C ALA A 208 2.11 -13.40 9.60
N ASN A 209 2.13 -12.11 9.29
CA ASN A 209 1.19 -11.12 9.83
C ASN A 209 -0.05 -10.90 8.94
N LEU A 210 -0.12 -11.55 7.78
CA LEU A 210 -1.22 -11.37 6.84
C LEU A 210 -2.48 -12.03 7.37
N HIS A 211 -3.42 -11.19 7.80
CA HIS A 211 -4.70 -11.64 8.32
C HIS A 211 -5.88 -11.18 7.46
N ARG A 212 -5.72 -10.17 6.58
CA ARG A 212 -6.83 -9.66 5.75
C ARG A 212 -6.49 -9.55 4.28
N ILE A 213 -7.37 -10.06 3.42
CA ILE A 213 -7.30 -9.91 1.95
C ILE A 213 -8.63 -9.40 1.42
N THR A 214 -8.62 -8.45 0.49
CA THR A 214 -9.81 -8.08 -0.28
C THR A 214 -9.59 -8.31 -1.77
N SER A 215 -10.62 -8.81 -2.47
CA SER A 215 -10.58 -9.02 -3.93
C SER A 215 -11.97 -8.84 -4.54
N THR A 216 -12.00 -8.46 -5.82
CA THR A 216 -13.21 -8.31 -6.63
C THR A 216 -13.28 -9.35 -7.77
N GLU A 217 -12.22 -10.14 -7.96
CA GLU A 217 -12.00 -10.92 -9.18
C GLU A 217 -12.14 -12.44 -9.00
N PHE A 218 -11.80 -12.97 -7.83
CA PHE A 218 -11.85 -14.41 -7.55
C PHE A 218 -12.39 -14.69 -6.15
N PHE A 219 -13.00 -15.87 -6.00
CA PHE A 219 -13.58 -16.36 -4.75
C PHE A 219 -12.90 -17.67 -4.33
N PRO A 220 -12.76 -17.99 -3.03
CA PRO A 220 -12.22 -19.26 -2.56
C PRO A 220 -12.86 -20.47 -3.25
N LYS A 221 -12.02 -21.43 -3.63
CA LYS A 221 -12.44 -22.71 -4.21
C LYS A 221 -12.57 -23.78 -3.13
N MET A 222 -13.30 -24.82 -3.49
CA MET A 222 -13.59 -25.99 -2.67
C MET A 222 -12.34 -26.67 -2.08
N LEU A 223 -11.35 -26.98 -2.93
CA LEU A 223 -10.17 -27.73 -2.52
C LEU A 223 -8.98 -26.78 -2.29
N PRO A 224 -8.49 -26.64 -1.05
CA PRO A 224 -7.31 -25.85 -0.76
C PRO A 224 -6.06 -26.45 -1.44
N ASP A 225 -5.38 -25.66 -2.26
CA ASP A 225 -4.09 -26.04 -2.86
C ASP A 225 -3.35 -24.78 -3.31
N ASP A 226 -2.09 -24.65 -2.92
CA ASP A 226 -1.21 -23.54 -3.31
C ASP A 226 0.08 -23.99 -3.98
N ARG A 227 0.21 -25.29 -4.29
CA ARG A 227 1.32 -25.83 -5.08
C ARG A 227 1.41 -25.15 -6.45
N PHE A 228 2.57 -25.27 -7.07
CA PHE A 228 2.79 -24.79 -8.43
C PHE A 228 1.69 -25.31 -9.38
N GLY A 229 1.12 -24.42 -10.19
CA GLY A 229 0.03 -24.73 -11.11
C GLY A 229 -1.38 -24.67 -10.54
N SER A 230 -1.58 -24.55 -9.21
CA SER A 230 -2.92 -24.37 -8.66
C SER A 230 -3.50 -22.99 -9.05
N SER A 231 -4.82 -22.82 -8.98
CA SER A 231 -5.45 -21.53 -9.30
C SER A 231 -5.39 -20.53 -8.12
N PRO A 232 -5.44 -19.21 -8.37
CA PRO A 232 -5.55 -18.18 -7.33
C PRO A 232 -6.61 -18.48 -6.26
N ALA A 233 -7.79 -18.95 -6.68
CA ALA A 233 -8.87 -19.34 -5.79
C ALA A 233 -8.52 -20.50 -4.85
N GLN A 234 -7.77 -21.51 -5.32
CA GLN A 234 -7.33 -22.63 -4.49
C GLN A 234 -6.26 -22.17 -3.49
N ALA A 235 -5.33 -21.30 -3.93
CA ALA A 235 -4.28 -20.78 -3.07
C ALA A 235 -4.84 -19.85 -1.97
N LEU A 236 -5.85 -19.03 -2.30
CA LEU A 236 -6.60 -18.26 -1.30
C LEU A 236 -7.27 -19.19 -0.27
N SER A 237 -7.80 -20.32 -0.73
CA SER A 237 -8.46 -21.30 0.16
C SER A 237 -7.43 -21.98 1.07
N ALA A 238 -6.24 -22.31 0.55
CA ALA A 238 -5.13 -22.81 1.34
C ALA A 238 -4.66 -21.79 2.39
N TRP A 239 -4.64 -20.50 2.04
CA TRP A 239 -4.35 -19.45 3.02
C TRP A 239 -5.42 -19.37 4.11
N LEU A 240 -6.72 -19.40 3.77
CA LEU A 240 -7.83 -19.36 4.74
C LEU A 240 -7.85 -20.56 5.70
N HIS A 241 -7.45 -21.74 5.22
CA HIS A 241 -7.41 -22.96 6.03
C HIS A 241 -6.08 -23.15 6.79
N ALA A 242 -5.08 -22.29 6.54
CA ALA A 242 -3.86 -22.30 7.33
C ALA A 242 -4.15 -21.81 8.76
N PRO A 243 -3.31 -22.20 9.74
CA PRO A 243 -3.46 -21.72 11.10
C PRO A 243 -3.55 -20.19 11.19
N PRO A 244 -4.24 -19.66 12.23
CA PRO A 244 -4.29 -18.23 12.51
C PRO A 244 -2.89 -17.61 12.63
N SER A 245 -2.81 -16.30 12.45
CA SER A 245 -1.59 -15.55 12.74
C SER A 245 -1.15 -15.73 14.20
N SER A 246 0.13 -15.49 14.48
CA SER A 246 0.74 -15.67 15.81
C SER A 246 0.04 -14.88 16.93
N ASP A 247 -0.70 -13.83 16.58
CA ASP A 247 -1.51 -13.00 17.47
C ASP A 247 -2.94 -13.53 17.70
N GLY A 248 -3.27 -14.70 17.14
CA GLY A 248 -4.57 -15.35 17.30
C GLY A 248 -5.71 -14.70 16.50
N ARG A 249 -5.41 -13.76 15.59
CA ARG A 249 -6.43 -13.14 14.74
C ARG A 249 -6.95 -14.10 13.67
N PRO A 250 -8.26 -14.05 13.35
CA PRO A 250 -8.80 -14.87 12.28
C PRO A 250 -8.32 -14.36 10.94
N LYS A 251 -8.29 -15.24 9.94
CA LYS A 251 -8.09 -14.84 8.56
C LYS A 251 -9.39 -14.30 8.00
N VAL A 252 -9.33 -13.10 7.43
CA VAL A 252 -10.48 -12.37 6.91
C VAL A 252 -10.32 -12.19 5.41
N PHE A 253 -11.28 -12.67 4.63
CA PHE A 253 -11.36 -12.40 3.21
C PHE A 253 -12.61 -11.57 2.90
N CYS A 254 -12.46 -10.48 2.16
CA CYS A 254 -13.60 -9.65 1.73
C CYS A 254 -13.76 -9.75 0.22
N TYR A 255 -14.92 -10.19 -0.23
CA TYR A 255 -15.28 -10.31 -1.64
C TYR A 255 -16.25 -9.19 -2.04
N ALA A 256 -15.73 -8.22 -2.79
CA ALA A 256 -16.45 -7.02 -3.24
C ALA A 256 -16.64 -7.04 -4.77
N SER A 257 -17.38 -8.03 -5.26
CA SER A 257 -17.61 -8.22 -6.70
C SER A 257 -19.09 -8.05 -7.01
N SER A 258 -19.49 -7.86 -8.27
CA SER A 258 -20.91 -7.98 -8.66
C SER A 258 -21.33 -9.42 -8.94
N LYS A 259 -20.39 -10.38 -8.94
CA LYS A 259 -20.65 -11.78 -9.31
C LYS A 259 -21.31 -12.56 -8.18
N LYS A 260 -22.35 -13.32 -8.54
CA LYS A 260 -23.04 -14.23 -7.62
C LYS A 260 -22.14 -15.42 -7.25
N VAL A 261 -22.06 -15.74 -5.97
CA VAL A 261 -21.25 -16.84 -5.43
C VAL A 261 -22.08 -17.92 -4.72
N THR A 262 -23.41 -17.93 -4.86
CA THR A 262 -24.31 -18.90 -4.21
C THR A 262 -23.83 -20.35 -4.33
N LYS A 263 -23.47 -20.81 -5.55
CA LYS A 263 -22.96 -22.17 -5.77
C LYS A 263 -21.66 -22.46 -5.01
N HIS A 264 -20.79 -21.46 -4.83
CA HIS A 264 -19.56 -21.61 -4.06
C HIS A 264 -19.83 -21.69 -2.55
N ILE A 265 -20.83 -20.95 -2.04
CA ILE A 265 -21.23 -21.00 -0.63
C ILE A 265 -21.84 -22.35 -0.27
N GLU A 266 -22.78 -22.86 -1.09
CA GLU A 266 -23.33 -24.21 -0.88
C GLU A 266 -22.23 -25.27 -0.94
N ALA A 267 -21.30 -25.15 -1.89
CA ALA A 267 -20.14 -26.03 -1.96
C ALA A 267 -19.25 -25.99 -0.71
N ILE A 268 -19.00 -24.80 -0.13
CA ILE A 268 -18.25 -24.66 1.13
C ILE A 268 -19.01 -25.33 2.28
N LYS A 269 -20.34 -25.17 2.33
CA LYS A 269 -21.21 -25.78 3.33
C LYS A 269 -21.18 -27.32 3.26
N GLU A 270 -21.27 -27.90 2.07
CA GLU A 270 -21.16 -29.35 1.87
C GLU A 270 -19.79 -29.89 2.30
N LEU A 271 -18.71 -29.20 1.94
CA LEU A 271 -17.36 -29.59 2.35
C LEU A 271 -17.11 -29.46 3.84
N PHE A 272 -17.77 -28.49 4.49
CA PHE A 272 -17.64 -28.32 5.92
C PHE A 272 -18.11 -29.55 6.70
N TYR A 273 -19.14 -30.27 6.24
CA TYR A 273 -19.60 -31.51 6.89
C TYR A 273 -18.58 -32.65 6.85
N VAL A 274 -17.82 -32.76 5.75
CA VAL A 274 -16.82 -33.82 5.57
C VAL A 274 -15.41 -33.41 6.01
N ALA A 275 -15.24 -32.15 6.43
CA ALA A 275 -13.95 -31.64 6.88
C ALA A 275 -13.41 -32.43 8.09
N THR A 276 -12.11 -32.66 8.07
CA THR A 276 -11.39 -33.42 9.10
C THR A 276 -10.38 -32.59 9.87
N THR A 277 -10.03 -31.42 9.34
CA THR A 277 -9.08 -30.47 9.91
C THR A 277 -9.81 -29.19 10.30
N PRO A 278 -9.58 -28.67 11.52
CA PRO A 278 -10.15 -27.39 11.92
C PRO A 278 -9.51 -26.23 11.13
N ALA A 279 -10.28 -25.17 10.92
CA ALA A 279 -9.88 -23.91 10.30
C ALA A 279 -10.71 -22.75 10.86
N THR A 280 -10.09 -21.58 11.00
CA THR A 280 -10.77 -20.38 11.50
C THR A 280 -10.64 -19.24 10.51
N TYR A 281 -11.77 -18.82 9.93
CA TYR A 281 -11.80 -17.72 8.99
C TYR A 281 -13.15 -17.01 8.94
N ILE A 282 -13.12 -15.81 8.39
CA ILE A 282 -14.28 -14.94 8.14
C ILE A 282 -14.25 -14.53 6.67
N ILE A 283 -15.39 -14.68 5.99
CA ILE A 283 -15.57 -14.23 4.61
C ILE A 283 -16.71 -13.20 4.59
N GLY A 284 -16.38 -11.96 4.28
CA GLY A 284 -17.36 -10.90 4.00
C GLY A 284 -17.73 -10.88 2.52
N LEU A 285 -19.02 -10.76 2.24
CA LEU A 285 -19.61 -10.74 0.89
C LEU A 285 -20.53 -9.53 0.78
N GLU A 286 -20.48 -8.78 -0.33
CA GLU A 286 -21.54 -7.82 -0.61
C GLU A 286 -22.90 -8.55 -0.74
N TYR A 287 -23.97 -7.95 -0.24
CA TYR A 287 -25.31 -8.57 -0.21
C TYR A 287 -25.77 -9.03 -1.58
N ASN A 288 -25.45 -8.25 -2.61
CA ASN A 288 -25.76 -8.58 -3.99
C ASN A 288 -25.00 -9.81 -4.53
N ASN A 289 -24.13 -10.46 -3.75
CA ASN A 289 -23.38 -11.63 -4.19
C ASN A 289 -24.03 -12.95 -3.79
N TYR A 290 -24.98 -12.93 -2.86
CA TYR A 290 -25.64 -14.13 -2.35
C TYR A 290 -27.15 -13.92 -2.27
N ASN A 291 -27.91 -14.86 -2.84
CA ASN A 291 -29.38 -14.85 -2.87
C ASN A 291 -29.99 -15.99 -2.06
N GLY A 292 -29.20 -16.73 -1.28
CA GLY A 292 -29.73 -17.81 -0.45
C GLY A 292 -30.06 -17.34 0.96
N ASP A 293 -30.53 -18.27 1.77
CA ASP A 293 -30.86 -18.03 3.17
C ASP A 293 -29.62 -18.08 4.08
N THR A 294 -29.68 -17.38 5.21
CA THR A 294 -28.72 -17.58 6.30
C THR A 294 -28.77 -19.00 6.83
N PHE A 295 -27.66 -19.49 7.37
CA PHE A 295 -27.63 -20.81 7.99
C PHE A 295 -26.63 -20.88 9.14
N MET A 296 -26.78 -21.91 9.95
CA MET A 296 -25.86 -22.29 11.02
C MET A 296 -25.76 -23.80 11.03
N VAL A 297 -24.57 -24.33 10.83
CA VAL A 297 -24.32 -25.77 10.79
C VAL A 297 -23.10 -26.12 11.63
N ASP A 298 -23.17 -27.23 12.34
CA ASP A 298 -22.13 -27.69 13.27
C ASP A 298 -21.43 -28.92 12.71
N ASN A 299 -20.11 -28.92 12.76
CA ASN A 299 -19.29 -30.10 12.50
C ASN A 299 -18.75 -30.62 13.84
N LYS A 300 -19.41 -31.66 14.37
CA LYS A 300 -19.01 -32.33 15.63
C LYS A 300 -17.64 -33.02 15.55
N ARG A 301 -17.17 -33.37 14.35
CA ARG A 301 -15.87 -34.03 14.15
C ARG A 301 -14.71 -33.06 14.36
N THR A 302 -14.84 -31.83 13.86
CA THR A 302 -13.81 -30.79 14.05
C THR A 302 -14.09 -29.89 15.26
N ASN A 303 -15.26 -30.05 15.91
CA ASN A 303 -15.75 -29.18 16.98
C ASN A 303 -15.87 -27.71 16.52
N GLU A 304 -16.42 -27.53 15.32
CA GLU A 304 -16.56 -26.22 14.66
C GLU A 304 -17.99 -25.92 14.27
N ARG A 305 -18.25 -24.63 14.02
CA ARG A 305 -19.48 -24.09 13.46
C ARG A 305 -19.17 -23.31 12.19
N LEU A 306 -20.04 -23.44 11.20
CA LEU A 306 -20.09 -22.59 10.02
C LEU A 306 -21.41 -21.80 10.05
N THR A 307 -21.34 -20.47 10.04
CA THR A 307 -22.53 -19.62 10.01
C THR A 307 -22.48 -18.64 8.84
N LEU A 308 -23.61 -18.43 8.20
CA LEU A 308 -23.82 -17.33 7.26
C LEU A 308 -24.90 -16.41 7.82
N ARG A 309 -24.59 -15.12 7.98
CA ARG A 309 -25.50 -14.11 8.55
C ARG A 309 -25.59 -12.89 7.63
N HIS A 310 -26.75 -12.23 7.62
CA HIS A 310 -26.92 -10.94 6.95
C HIS A 310 -26.62 -9.78 7.92
N TYR A 311 -25.88 -8.80 7.44
CA TYR A 311 -25.70 -7.50 8.07
C TYR A 311 -26.42 -6.46 7.20
N MET A 312 -27.75 -6.41 7.40
CA MET A 312 -28.69 -5.62 6.58
C MET A 312 -28.38 -4.11 6.61
N SER A 313 -27.86 -3.57 7.72
CA SER A 313 -27.51 -2.14 7.82
C SER A 313 -26.37 -1.75 6.88
N GLU A 314 -25.48 -2.70 6.58
CA GLU A 314 -24.28 -2.46 5.77
C GLU A 314 -24.43 -2.99 4.34
N GLY A 315 -25.45 -3.80 4.05
CA GLY A 315 -25.59 -4.46 2.76
C GLY A 315 -24.53 -5.55 2.53
N TRP A 316 -24.19 -6.32 3.58
CA TRP A 316 -23.22 -7.41 3.52
C TRP A 316 -23.79 -8.72 4.09
N CYS A 317 -23.18 -9.84 3.67
CA CYS A 317 -23.31 -11.15 4.30
C CYS A 317 -21.95 -11.58 4.84
N VAL A 318 -21.92 -12.23 6.00
CA VAL A 318 -20.68 -12.72 6.62
C VAL A 318 -20.79 -14.21 6.84
N LEU A 319 -19.86 -14.96 6.23
CA LEU A 319 -19.66 -16.39 6.44
C LEU A 319 -18.52 -16.60 7.43
N THR A 320 -18.78 -17.19 8.59
CA THR A 320 -17.79 -17.47 9.63
C THR A 320 -17.61 -18.97 9.80
N ARG A 321 -16.37 -19.43 9.87
CA ARG A 321 -15.99 -20.78 10.30
C ARG A 321 -15.07 -20.67 11.51
N GLY A 322 -15.35 -21.42 12.57
CA GLY A 322 -14.47 -21.50 13.72
C GLY A 322 -15.01 -22.41 14.82
N PRO A 323 -14.39 -22.40 16.02
CA PRO A 323 -14.76 -23.29 17.13
C PRO A 323 -16.24 -23.20 17.55
N LEU A 324 -16.82 -24.29 18.09
CA LEU A 324 -18.21 -24.29 18.60
C LEU A 324 -18.44 -23.27 19.72
N ASP A 325 -17.42 -23.02 20.54
CA ASP A 325 -17.38 -22.02 21.61
C ASP A 325 -17.04 -20.61 21.08
N TRP A 326 -17.45 -20.30 19.85
CA TRP A 326 -17.25 -19.00 19.21
C TRP A 326 -17.81 -17.86 20.08
N GLU A 327 -16.93 -17.23 20.85
CA GLU A 327 -17.27 -16.08 21.70
C GLU A 327 -17.60 -14.87 20.83
N GLU A 328 -18.88 -14.64 20.58
CA GLU A 328 -19.37 -13.57 19.70
C GLU A 328 -18.74 -12.20 20.03
N LYS A 329 -18.58 -11.87 21.33
CA LYS A 329 -17.93 -10.62 21.78
C LYS A 329 -16.47 -10.51 21.33
N ARG A 330 -15.73 -11.62 21.29
CA ARG A 330 -14.32 -11.65 20.90
C ARG A 330 -14.16 -11.48 19.38
N TRP A 331 -15.10 -12.01 18.60
CA TRP A 331 -14.99 -12.08 17.14
C TRP A 331 -15.76 -10.99 16.39
N ALA A 332 -16.75 -10.36 17.01
CA ALA A 332 -17.54 -9.27 16.44
C ALA A 332 -16.70 -8.14 15.81
N PRO A 333 -15.56 -7.70 16.38
CA PRO A 333 -14.72 -6.69 15.73
C PRO A 333 -14.16 -7.15 14.37
N TRP A 334 -13.90 -8.45 14.21
CA TRP A 334 -13.39 -9.02 12.97
C TRP A 334 -14.48 -9.27 11.93
N GLU A 335 -15.67 -9.66 12.37
CA GLU A 335 -16.86 -9.75 11.53
C GLU A 335 -17.21 -8.36 10.98
N PHE A 336 -17.20 -7.32 11.82
CA PHE A 336 -17.37 -5.93 11.40
C PHE A 336 -16.25 -5.46 10.47
N ALA A 337 -14.99 -5.77 10.82
CA ALA A 337 -13.87 -5.44 9.94
C ALA A 337 -13.96 -6.15 8.58
N SER A 338 -14.67 -7.28 8.46
CA SER A 338 -14.86 -7.98 7.19
C SER A 338 -15.80 -7.24 6.22
N VAL A 339 -16.67 -6.35 6.73
CA VAL A 339 -17.60 -5.55 5.94
C VAL A 339 -17.14 -4.10 5.76
N ASP A 340 -16.22 -3.64 6.62
CA ASP A 340 -15.64 -2.31 6.52
C ASP A 340 -14.46 -2.29 5.52
N PHE A 341 -14.77 -1.99 4.26
CA PHE A 341 -13.82 -1.93 3.14
C PHE A 341 -12.79 -0.78 3.27
N CYS A 342 -13.10 0.23 4.09
CA CYS A 342 -12.47 1.54 4.03
C CYS A 342 -11.65 1.90 5.28
N SER A 343 -11.89 1.29 6.45
CA SER A 343 -11.13 1.65 7.66
C SER A 343 -9.67 1.21 7.61
N VAL A 344 -8.86 2.14 7.13
CA VAL A 344 -7.42 2.18 7.36
C VAL A 344 -7.23 3.10 8.57
N SER A 345 -6.90 2.53 9.73
CA SER A 345 -6.46 3.36 10.85
C SER A 345 -5.18 4.11 10.44
N SER A 346 -4.92 5.26 11.07
CA SER A 346 -3.71 6.06 10.86
C SER A 346 -2.39 5.34 11.21
N SER A 347 -2.46 4.10 11.71
CA SER A 347 -1.33 3.27 12.13
C SER A 347 -0.77 2.36 11.02
N TYR A 348 -1.32 2.40 9.80
CA TYR A 348 -0.83 1.59 8.69
C TYR A 348 0.07 2.39 7.76
N VAL A 349 1.15 1.74 7.31
CA VAL A 349 1.91 2.21 6.15
C VAL A 349 1.25 1.65 4.90
N LYS A 350 0.68 2.55 4.08
CA LYS A 350 0.05 2.18 2.81
C LYS A 350 1.10 2.06 1.71
N ILE A 351 1.21 0.91 1.05
CA ILE A 351 2.12 0.71 -0.08
C ILE A 351 1.31 0.40 -1.33
N ARG A 352 1.49 1.20 -2.38
CA ARG A 352 0.91 0.95 -3.71
C ARG A 352 2.04 0.63 -4.69
N LEU A 353 1.99 -0.53 -5.32
CA LEU A 353 2.91 -0.90 -6.41
C LEU A 353 2.16 -0.94 -7.73
N SER A 354 2.66 -0.25 -8.74
CA SER A 354 2.14 -0.25 -10.11
C SER A 354 3.27 0.05 -11.07
N ASP A 355 3.18 -0.44 -12.30
CA ASP A 355 4.02 0.04 -13.41
C ASP A 355 3.13 0.32 -14.62
N TYR A 356 2.88 1.62 -14.86
CA TYR A 356 2.08 2.08 -15.99
C TYR A 356 2.94 2.36 -17.25
N ASN A 357 4.28 2.29 -17.15
CA ASN A 357 5.21 2.76 -18.17
C ASN A 357 6.08 1.62 -18.79
N ALA A 358 5.66 0.36 -18.61
CA ALA A 358 6.37 -0.83 -19.09
C ALA A 358 6.48 -0.97 -20.62
N SER A 359 5.88 -0.07 -21.41
CA SER A 359 5.91 -0.12 -22.88
C SER A 359 7.21 0.38 -23.52
N GLY A 360 8.37 0.19 -22.89
CA GLY A 360 9.63 0.67 -23.46
C GLY A 360 10.90 0.20 -22.76
N LEU A 361 10.99 -1.09 -22.40
CA LEU A 361 12.24 -1.74 -21.99
C LEU A 361 12.65 -2.88 -22.93
N SER A 362 11.99 -3.01 -24.09
CA SER A 362 12.44 -3.94 -25.12
C SER A 362 13.34 -3.22 -26.14
N ALA A 363 14.59 -3.68 -26.21
CA ALA A 363 15.65 -3.34 -27.17
C ALA A 363 16.55 -2.14 -26.80
N GLU A 364 17.54 -2.40 -25.94
CA GLU A 364 18.90 -1.88 -26.14
C GLU A 364 19.87 -3.04 -25.95
N GLU A 365 20.29 -3.56 -27.11
CA GLU A 365 21.60 -4.14 -27.47
C GLU A 365 22.47 -4.70 -26.34
N ASP A 366 22.47 -6.03 -26.23
CA ASP A 366 23.68 -6.78 -25.88
C ASP A 366 24.60 -6.78 -27.12
N ASP A 367 25.43 -5.75 -27.22
CA ASP A 367 26.68 -5.79 -27.97
C ASP A 367 27.85 -5.63 -26.98
N GLU A 368 28.91 -6.41 -27.22
CA GLU A 368 30.24 -6.44 -26.55
C GLU A 368 30.42 -7.32 -25.29
N ASN A 369 30.61 -8.64 -25.49
CA ASN A 369 31.94 -9.28 -25.65
C ASN A 369 31.85 -10.82 -25.67
#